data_AF-A0A2D4IQN8-F1
#
_entry.id   AF-A0A2D4IQN8-F1
#
_cell.length_a   1.000
_cell.length_b   1.000
_cell.length_c   1.000
_cell.angle_alpha   90.00
_cell.angle_beta   90.00
_cell.angle_gamma   90.00
#
_symmetry.space_group_name_H-M   'P 1'
#
loop_
_entity.id
_entity.type
_entity.pdbx_description
1 polymer ?
#
loop_
_entity_poly.entity_id
_entity_poly.type
_entity_poly.pdbx_seq_one_letter_code
_entity_poly.pdbx_strand_id
1 'polypeptide(L)'
;VLSNETINIWSHLLGFFLFFTLGIYDMTSVLPSAKASREDFVICSICLFCFQVCMLCSVGYHLFCCHRSEKTSRRWMALDYAGISIGILGCYVSGVFYAFYCSNYWRQVYLITVLAMILAVFFAQIHPNYLTQQWHRLRSAIFCSVSGYGIIPTIHWIWLNGGITASIVQVNQNSYLL
;
A
#
# COMPACT_ATOMS: atom_id res chain seq x y z
N VAL A 1 -18.52 -13.22 -24.56
CA VAL A 1 -19.09 -12.55 -23.37
C VAL A 1 -17.97 -12.38 -22.36
N LEU A 2 -17.36 -11.20 -22.31
CA LEU A 2 -16.41 -10.85 -21.25
C LEU A 2 -17.24 -10.56 -20.01
N SER A 3 -17.09 -11.32 -18.94
CA SER A 3 -17.69 -10.97 -17.64
C SER A 3 -16.89 -9.83 -17.01
N ASN A 4 -17.53 -8.99 -16.17
CA ASN A 4 -16.82 -7.96 -15.38
C ASN A 4 -15.62 -8.53 -14.60
N GLU A 5 -15.72 -9.79 -14.17
CA GLU A 5 -14.64 -10.50 -13.47
C GLU A 5 -13.39 -10.70 -14.34
N THR A 6 -13.54 -10.84 -15.66
CA THR A 6 -12.39 -10.97 -16.57
C THR A 6 -11.53 -9.70 -16.55
N ILE A 7 -12.16 -8.52 -16.53
CA ILE A 7 -11.46 -7.22 -16.47
C ILE A 7 -10.75 -7.07 -15.12
N ASN A 8 -11.41 -7.46 -14.03
CA ASN A 8 -10.83 -7.40 -12.68
C ASN A 8 -9.61 -8.34 -12.56
N ILE A 9 -9.69 -9.57 -13.08
CA ILE A 9 -8.56 -10.52 -13.10
C ILE A 9 -7.38 -9.91 -13.85
N TRP A 10 -7.59 -9.45 -15.08
CA TRP A 10 -6.48 -8.97 -15.92
C TRP A 10 -5.87 -7.67 -15.41
N SER A 11 -6.68 -6.74 -14.89
CA SER A 11 -6.15 -5.49 -14.32
C SER A 11 -5.25 -5.73 -13.11
N HIS A 12 -5.65 -6.63 -12.19
CA HIS A 12 -4.83 -6.95 -11.02
C HIS A 12 -3.62 -7.83 -11.38
N LEU A 13 -3.76 -8.74 -12.35
CA LEU A 13 -2.64 -9.55 -12.82
C LEU A 13 -1.57 -8.70 -13.54
N LEU A 14 -1.99 -7.73 -14.35
CA LEU A 14 -1.08 -6.75 -14.95
C LEU A 14 -0.42 -5.89 -13.86
N GLY A 15 -1.17 -5.49 -12.83
CA GLY A 15 -0.61 -4.81 -11.65
C GLY A 15 0.48 -5.63 -10.96
N PHE A 16 0.26 -6.93 -10.76
CA PHE A 16 1.28 -7.84 -10.22
C PHE A 16 2.56 -7.83 -11.06
N PHE A 17 2.46 -8.03 -12.37
CA PHE A 17 3.63 -8.04 -13.26
C PHE A 17 4.35 -6.69 -13.31
N LEU A 18 3.60 -5.59 -13.23
CA LEU A 18 4.18 -4.25 -13.12
C LEU A 18 5.05 -4.12 -11.85
N PHE A 19 4.50 -4.43 -10.67
CA PHE A 19 5.26 -4.32 -9.41
C PHE A 19 6.41 -5.31 -9.32
N PHE A 20 6.26 -6.51 -9.91
CA PHE A 20 7.34 -7.48 -10.01
C PHE A 20 8.50 -6.95 -10.87
N THR A 21 8.18 -6.39 -12.04
CA THR A 21 9.18 -5.83 -12.97
C THR A 21 9.86 -4.60 -12.38
N LEU A 22 9.08 -3.71 -11.74
CA LEU A 22 9.62 -2.58 -10.97
C LEU A 22 10.51 -3.06 -9.83
N GLY A 23 10.15 -4.13 -9.13
CA GLY A 23 10.99 -4.72 -8.08
C GLY A 23 12.33 -5.20 -8.60
N ILE A 24 12.36 -5.90 -9.74
CA ILE A 24 13.62 -6.29 -10.36
C ILE A 24 14.43 -5.04 -10.73
N TYR A 25 13.82 -4.09 -11.43
CA TYR A 25 14.48 -2.87 -11.89
C TYR A 25 15.04 -2.03 -10.73
N ASP A 26 14.29 -1.84 -9.66
CA ASP A 26 14.72 -1.08 -8.49
C ASP A 26 15.90 -1.77 -7.80
N MET A 27 15.85 -3.10 -7.64
CA MET A 27 16.92 -3.86 -6.99
C MET A 27 18.19 -3.97 -7.81
N THR A 28 18.08 -4.10 -9.15
CA THR A 28 19.24 -4.34 -10.02
C THR A 28 19.84 -3.07 -10.60
N SER A 29 19.05 -2.00 -10.68
CA SER A 29 19.44 -0.78 -11.39
C SER A 29 19.33 0.45 -10.50
N VAL A 30 18.14 0.79 -10.00
CA VAL A 30 17.93 2.08 -9.31
C VAL A 30 18.73 2.18 -8.00
N LEU A 31 18.56 1.22 -7.09
CA LEU A 31 19.20 1.25 -5.77
C LEU A 31 20.73 1.13 -5.85
N PRO A 32 21.31 0.24 -6.69
CA PRO A 32 22.76 0.23 -6.91
C PRO A 32 23.29 1.54 -7.50
N SER A 33 22.60 2.11 -8.50
CA SER A 33 23.01 3.39 -9.11
C SER A 33 22.96 4.55 -8.12
N ALA A 34 22.01 4.54 -7.18
CA ALA A 34 21.90 5.52 -6.11
C ALA A 34 22.87 5.27 -4.93
N LYS A 35 23.68 4.20 -4.96
CA LYS A 35 24.52 3.73 -3.84
C LYS A 35 23.71 3.61 -2.54
N ALA A 36 22.49 3.10 -2.66
CA ALA A 36 21.54 3.00 -1.56
C ALA A 36 22.04 2.06 -0.44
N SER A 37 21.58 2.32 0.78
CA SER A 37 21.91 1.52 1.95
C SER A 37 21.15 0.20 1.96
N ARG A 38 21.61 -0.78 2.76
CA ARG A 38 20.90 -2.06 2.92
C ARG A 38 19.46 -1.89 3.40
N GLU A 39 19.18 -0.86 4.20
CA GLU A 39 17.83 -0.56 4.68
C GLU A 39 16.90 -0.19 3.51
N ASP A 40 17.41 0.56 2.53
CA ASP A 40 16.63 0.98 1.37
C ASP A 40 16.22 -0.22 0.50
N PHE A 41 17.15 -1.17 0.30
CA PHE A 41 16.87 -2.45 -0.37
C PHE A 41 15.78 -3.23 0.35
N VAL A 42 15.87 -3.34 1.68
CA VAL A 42 14.89 -4.09 2.48
C VAL A 42 13.51 -3.42 2.40
N ILE A 43 13.43 -2.11 2.59
CA ILE A 43 12.16 -1.38 2.63
C ILE A 43 11.49 -1.36 1.25
N CYS A 44 12.24 -1.10 0.18
CA CYS A 44 11.73 -1.14 -1.17
C CYS A 44 11.24 -2.55 -1.55
N SER A 45 12.04 -3.59 -1.23
CA SER A 45 11.64 -4.99 -1.46
C SER A 45 10.35 -5.36 -0.74
N ILE A 46 10.24 -5.01 0.56
CA ILE A 46 9.05 -5.29 1.36
C ILE A 46 7.83 -4.55 0.80
N CYS A 47 7.97 -3.26 0.46
CA CYS A 47 6.89 -2.46 -0.12
C CYS A 47 6.35 -3.09 -1.42
N LEU A 48 7.24 -3.41 -2.35
CA LEU A 48 6.86 -4.01 -3.63
C LEU A 48 6.31 -5.43 -3.48
N PHE A 49 6.81 -6.20 -2.51
CA PHE A 49 6.24 -7.50 -2.16
C PHE A 49 4.82 -7.36 -1.60
N CYS A 50 4.57 -6.40 -0.72
CA CYS A 50 3.23 -6.12 -0.19
C CYS A 50 2.22 -5.80 -1.32
N PHE A 51 2.62 -4.99 -2.31
CA PHE A 51 1.77 -4.71 -3.47
C PHE A 51 1.50 -5.96 -4.32
N GLN A 52 2.52 -6.78 -4.55
CA GLN A 52 2.37 -8.04 -5.31
C GLN A 52 1.40 -8.99 -4.60
N VAL A 53 1.53 -9.16 -3.29
CA VAL A 53 0.60 -9.98 -2.48
C VAL A 53 -0.82 -9.43 -2.58
N CYS A 54 -1.00 -8.11 -2.43
CA CYS A 54 -2.31 -7.46 -2.59
C CYS A 54 -2.95 -7.80 -3.95
N MET A 55 -2.18 -7.65 -5.04
CA MET A 55 -2.67 -7.93 -6.40
C MET A 55 -3.01 -9.42 -6.59
N LEU A 56 -2.18 -10.33 -6.11
CA LEU A 56 -2.43 -11.77 -6.20
C LEU A 56 -3.64 -12.22 -5.36
N CYS A 57 -3.83 -11.69 -4.16
CA CYS A 57 -5.01 -11.96 -3.34
C CYS A 57 -6.29 -11.57 -4.08
N SER A 58 -6.26 -10.43 -4.76
CA SER A 58 -7.40 -9.94 -5.54
C SER A 58 -7.68 -10.76 -6.80
N VAL A 59 -6.63 -11.14 -7.55
CA VAL A 59 -6.77 -12.09 -8.67
C VAL A 59 -7.39 -13.40 -8.18
N GLY A 60 -6.94 -13.91 -7.04
CA GLY A 60 -7.50 -15.11 -6.42
C GLY A 60 -9.00 -14.95 -6.11
N TYR A 61 -9.42 -13.81 -5.55
CA TYR A 61 -10.83 -13.53 -5.34
C TYR A 61 -11.64 -13.55 -6.63
N HIS A 62 -11.24 -12.80 -7.66
CA HIS A 62 -12.01 -12.73 -8.91
C HIS A 62 -12.00 -14.05 -9.71
N LEU A 63 -10.97 -14.88 -9.55
CA LEU A 63 -10.93 -16.21 -10.16
C LEU A 63 -11.92 -17.18 -9.48
N PHE A 64 -12.05 -17.09 -8.15
CA PHE A 64 -12.84 -18.03 -7.35
C PHE A 64 -14.17 -17.47 -6.85
N CYS A 65 -14.53 -16.22 -7.17
CA CYS A 65 -15.75 -15.58 -6.67
C CYS A 65 -17.03 -16.27 -7.18
N CYS A 66 -16.99 -16.79 -8.42
CA CYS A 66 -18.09 -17.53 -9.05
C CYS A 66 -18.11 -19.02 -8.70
N HIS A 67 -17.19 -19.49 -7.85
CA HIS A 67 -17.15 -20.88 -7.46
C HIS A 67 -18.40 -21.27 -6.65
N ARG A 68 -18.95 -22.47 -6.90
CA ARG A 68 -20.21 -22.94 -6.30
C ARG A 68 -20.20 -23.00 -4.77
N SER A 69 -19.02 -23.03 -4.15
CA SER A 69 -18.84 -23.00 -2.69
C SER A 69 -18.79 -21.55 -2.17
N GLU A 70 -19.88 -21.11 -1.54
CA GLU A 70 -19.97 -19.80 -0.88
C GLU A 70 -18.88 -19.60 0.18
N LYS A 71 -18.51 -20.67 0.91
CA LYS A 71 -17.45 -20.64 1.93
C LYS A 71 -16.09 -20.31 1.30
N THR A 72 -15.79 -20.86 0.13
CA THR A 72 -14.53 -20.62 -0.58
C THR A 72 -14.48 -19.19 -1.09
N SER A 73 -15.56 -18.71 -1.72
CA SER A 73 -15.67 -17.33 -2.21
C SER A 73 -15.48 -16.30 -1.08
N ARG A 74 -16.12 -16.52 0.08
CA ARG A 74 -15.96 -15.66 1.27
C ARG A 74 -14.53 -15.63 1.83
N ARG A 75 -13.82 -16.77 1.82
CA ARG A 75 -12.41 -16.83 2.25
C ARG A 75 -11.51 -16.02 1.32
N TRP A 76 -11.68 -16.15 0.01
CA TRP A 76 -10.92 -15.35 -0.95
C TRP A 76 -11.23 -13.86 -0.86
N MET A 77 -12.50 -13.50 -0.62
CA MET A 77 -12.88 -12.11 -0.34
C MET A 77 -12.19 -11.55 0.92
N ALA A 78 -12.08 -12.37 1.98
CA ALA A 78 -11.35 -11.98 3.19
C ALA A 78 -9.85 -11.80 2.92
N LEU A 79 -9.25 -12.69 2.12
CA LEU A 79 -7.83 -12.58 1.72
C LEU A 79 -7.57 -11.35 0.86
N ASP A 80 -8.48 -11.00 -0.05
CA ASP A 80 -8.39 -9.77 -0.84
C ASP A 80 -8.41 -8.51 0.06
N TYR A 81 -9.35 -8.43 1.00
CA TYR A 81 -9.38 -7.34 1.97
C TYR A 81 -8.15 -7.29 2.89
N ALA A 82 -7.61 -8.44 3.28
CA ALA A 82 -6.35 -8.51 4.02
C ALA A 82 -5.17 -8.04 3.17
N GLY A 83 -5.15 -8.40 1.89
CA GLY A 83 -4.17 -7.93 0.90
C GLY A 83 -4.15 -6.40 0.78
N ILE A 84 -5.33 -5.76 0.73
CA ILE A 84 -5.44 -4.29 0.74
C ILE A 84 -4.81 -3.70 2.01
N SER A 85 -5.12 -4.24 3.19
CA SER A 85 -4.51 -3.78 4.45
C SER A 85 -2.98 -3.90 4.44
N ILE A 86 -2.44 -5.01 3.93
CA ILE A 86 -0.99 -5.25 3.81
C ILE A 86 -0.37 -4.26 2.82
N GLY A 87 -1.03 -4.00 1.69
CA GLY A 87 -0.58 -3.02 0.70
C GLY A 87 -0.49 -1.62 1.30
N ILE A 88 -1.53 -1.17 2.01
CA ILE A 88 -1.55 0.13 2.70
C ILE A 88 -0.42 0.21 3.74
N LEU A 89 -0.21 -0.84 4.53
CA LEU A 89 0.89 -0.89 5.50
C LEU A 89 2.25 -0.73 4.80
N GLY A 90 2.48 -1.44 3.68
CA GLY A 90 3.70 -1.31 2.87
C GLY A 90 3.94 0.12 2.39
N CYS A 91 2.89 0.79 1.86
CA CYS A 91 2.95 2.20 1.45
C CYS A 91 3.43 3.10 2.58
N TYR A 92 2.81 2.97 3.75
CA TYR A 92 3.11 3.82 4.90
C TYR A 92 4.49 3.55 5.47
N VAL A 93 4.90 2.28 5.58
CA VAL A 93 6.23 1.92 6.09
C VAL A 93 7.30 2.56 5.23
N SER A 94 7.21 2.41 3.90
CA SER A 94 8.15 3.03 2.97
C SER A 94 8.07 4.56 3.01
N GLY A 95 6.88 5.13 2.85
CA GLY A 95 6.69 6.59 2.76
C GLY A 95 7.12 7.33 4.03
N VAL A 96 6.73 6.84 5.22
CA VAL A 96 7.09 7.45 6.50
C VAL A 96 8.59 7.28 6.79
N PHE A 97 9.18 6.15 6.41
CA PHE A 97 10.61 5.92 6.62
C PHE A 97 11.45 6.96 5.88
N TYR A 98 11.14 7.21 4.61
CA TYR A 98 11.87 8.18 3.80
C TYR A 98 11.52 9.63 4.14
N ALA A 99 10.24 9.94 4.39
CA ALA A 99 9.83 11.30 4.75
C ALA A 99 10.51 11.75 6.06
N PHE A 100 10.52 10.89 7.08
CA PHE A 100 11.10 11.23 8.39
C PHE A 100 12.47 10.58 8.61
N TYR A 101 13.25 10.39 7.56
CA TYR A 101 14.57 9.77 7.63
C TYR A 101 15.48 10.47 8.65
N CYS A 102 15.45 11.82 8.66
CA CYS A 102 16.23 12.65 9.58
C CYS A 102 15.62 12.75 11.00
N SER A 103 14.39 12.28 11.22
CA SER A 103 13.68 12.42 12.50
C SER A 103 13.13 11.07 12.99
N ASN A 104 13.96 10.38 13.77
CA ASN A 104 13.63 9.08 14.35
C ASN A 104 12.35 9.09 15.19
N TYR A 105 12.13 10.16 15.98
CA TYR A 105 10.98 10.28 16.86
C TYR A 105 9.67 10.29 16.06
N TRP A 106 9.54 11.22 15.10
CA TRP A 106 8.32 11.34 14.30
C TRP A 106 8.08 10.13 13.41
N ARG A 107 9.15 9.54 12.87
CA ARG A 107 9.09 8.28 12.13
C ARG A 107 8.43 7.18 12.97
N GLN A 108 8.89 6.97 14.20
CA GLN A 108 8.34 5.94 15.09
C GLN A 108 6.88 6.23 15.47
N VAL A 109 6.55 7.47 15.81
CA VAL A 109 5.16 7.89 16.11
C VAL A 109 4.23 7.49 14.97
N TYR A 110 4.55 7.89 13.74
CA TYR A 110 3.70 7.60 12.57
C TYR A 110 3.63 6.11 12.24
N LEU A 111 4.74 5.37 12.30
CA LEU A 111 4.74 3.92 12.05
C LEU A 111 3.90 3.16 13.09
N ILE A 112 4.01 3.50 14.37
CA ILE A 112 3.20 2.90 15.44
C ILE A 112 1.72 3.23 15.25
N THR A 113 1.38 4.47 14.91
CA THR A 113 -0.02 4.85 14.65
C THR A 113 -0.60 4.08 13.48
N VAL A 114 0.13 3.99 12.35
CA VAL A 114 -0.33 3.22 11.19
C VAL A 114 -0.49 1.74 11.55
N LEU A 115 0.47 1.15 12.27
CA LEU A 115 0.37 -0.23 12.72
C LEU A 115 -0.90 -0.45 13.55
N ALA A 116 -1.18 0.44 14.51
CA ALA A 116 -2.39 0.38 15.32
C ALA A 116 -3.67 0.49 14.48
N MET A 117 -3.69 1.39 13.49
CA MET A 117 -4.83 1.53 12.56
C MET A 117 -5.04 0.26 11.73
N ILE A 118 -3.97 -0.34 11.19
CA ILE A 118 -4.05 -1.57 10.41
C ILE A 118 -4.49 -2.75 11.27
N LEU A 119 -4.01 -2.86 12.51
CA LEU A 119 -4.50 -3.86 13.46
C LEU A 119 -5.99 -3.68 13.76
N ALA A 120 -6.46 -2.45 13.94
CA ALA A 120 -7.89 -2.17 14.10
C ALA A 120 -8.72 -2.59 12.87
N VAL A 121 -8.20 -2.39 11.65
CA VAL A 121 -8.83 -2.91 10.43
C VAL A 121 -8.89 -4.44 10.44
N PHE A 122 -7.80 -5.13 10.82
CA PHE A 122 -7.81 -6.59 10.95
C PHE A 122 -8.81 -7.07 11.99
N PHE A 123 -8.93 -6.40 13.14
CA PHE A 123 -9.97 -6.73 14.12
C PHE A 123 -11.39 -6.53 13.56
N ALA A 124 -11.62 -5.46 12.80
CA ALA A 124 -12.90 -5.25 12.12
C ALA A 124 -13.19 -6.35 11.09
N GLN A 125 -12.18 -6.87 10.39
CA GLN A 125 -12.30 -7.96 9.40
C GLN A 125 -12.75 -9.29 10.02
N ILE A 126 -12.47 -9.53 11.31
CA ILE A 126 -12.91 -10.74 12.04
C ILE A 126 -14.44 -10.73 12.25
N HIS A 127 -15.07 -9.56 12.24
CA HIS A 127 -16.50 -9.44 12.51
C HIS A 127 -17.33 -10.19 11.45
N PRO A 128 -18.31 -11.03 11.84
CA PRO A 128 -19.05 -11.89 10.91
C PRO A 128 -19.84 -11.12 9.84
N ASN A 129 -20.28 -9.90 10.17
CA ASN A 129 -20.99 -9.06 9.21
C ASN A 129 -20.04 -8.25 8.32
N TYR A 130 -18.73 -8.27 8.56
CA TYR A 130 -17.78 -7.44 7.83
C TYR A 130 -17.87 -7.68 6.33
N LEU A 131 -17.96 -8.94 5.88
CA LEU A 131 -18.05 -9.31 4.45
C LEU A 131 -19.45 -9.14 3.84
N THR A 132 -20.47 -8.77 4.62
CA THR A 132 -21.84 -8.64 4.10
C THR A 132 -22.01 -7.41 3.23
N GLN A 133 -23.01 -7.42 2.35
CA GLN A 133 -23.31 -6.25 1.52
C GLN A 133 -23.72 -5.04 2.37
N GLN A 134 -24.30 -5.20 3.55
CA GLN A 134 -24.70 -4.07 4.40
C GLN A 134 -23.49 -3.23 4.85
N TRP A 135 -22.35 -3.88 5.08
CA TRP A 135 -21.13 -3.23 5.58
C TRP A 135 -20.27 -2.63 4.46
N HIS A 136 -20.63 -2.76 3.18
CA HIS A 136 -19.79 -2.30 2.06
C HIS A 136 -19.36 -0.83 2.20
N ARG A 137 -20.29 0.08 2.53
CA ARG A 137 -19.98 1.51 2.71
C ARG A 137 -19.04 1.76 3.89
N LEU A 138 -19.27 1.04 4.99
CA LEU A 138 -18.43 1.15 6.19
C LEU A 138 -17.01 0.64 5.91
N ARG A 139 -16.87 -0.49 5.22
CA ARG A 139 -15.55 -1.01 4.78
C ARG A 139 -14.81 0.01 3.94
N SER A 140 -15.46 0.56 2.91
CA SER A 140 -14.86 1.60 2.06
C SER A 140 -14.48 2.82 2.88
N ALA A 141 -15.33 3.29 3.79
CA ALA A 141 -15.03 4.42 4.66
C ALA A 141 -13.82 4.15 5.57
N ILE A 142 -13.69 2.95 6.12
CA ILE A 142 -12.53 2.53 6.92
C ILE A 142 -11.25 2.63 6.08
N PHE A 143 -11.20 1.98 4.92
CA PHE A 143 -10.02 2.02 4.06
C PHE A 143 -9.69 3.43 3.58
N CYS A 144 -10.68 4.21 3.16
CA CYS A 144 -10.48 5.61 2.77
C CYS A 144 -9.95 6.46 3.92
N SER A 145 -10.41 6.24 5.15
CA SER A 145 -9.91 6.96 6.33
C SER A 145 -8.47 6.58 6.65
N VAL A 146 -8.14 5.28 6.58
CA VAL A 146 -6.77 4.80 6.82
C VAL A 146 -5.82 5.31 5.74
N SER A 147 -6.21 5.32 4.47
CA SER A 147 -5.38 5.90 3.40
C SER A 147 -5.31 7.43 3.48
N GLY A 148 -6.40 8.09 3.86
CA GLY A 148 -6.48 9.55 4.01
C GLY A 148 -5.66 10.08 5.18
N TYR A 149 -5.41 9.26 6.20
CA TYR A 149 -4.52 9.61 7.32
C TYR A 149 -3.16 10.11 6.86
N GLY A 150 -2.65 9.65 5.71
CA GLY A 150 -1.36 10.04 5.13
C GLY A 150 -1.23 11.53 4.85
N ILE A 151 -2.34 12.26 4.74
CA ILE A 151 -2.34 13.72 4.65
C ILE A 151 -1.67 14.35 5.88
N ILE A 152 -1.87 13.78 7.09
CA ILE A 152 -1.30 14.31 8.34
C ILE A 152 0.24 14.23 8.35
N PRO A 153 0.90 13.07 8.17
CA PRO A 153 2.36 13.02 8.10
C PRO A 153 2.91 13.82 6.91
N THR A 154 2.20 13.90 5.78
CA THR A 154 2.64 14.74 4.67
C THR A 154 2.64 16.23 5.03
N ILE A 155 1.57 16.76 5.63
CA ILE A 155 1.51 18.16 6.06
C ILE A 155 2.59 18.44 7.11
N HIS A 156 2.76 17.53 8.08
CA HIS A 156 3.78 17.68 9.10
C HIS A 156 5.19 17.69 8.50
N TRP A 157 5.47 16.78 7.56
CA TRP A 157 6.75 16.74 6.84
C TRP A 157 7.02 18.05 6.10
N ILE A 158 6.02 18.60 5.39
CA ILE A 158 6.15 19.90 4.70
C ILE A 158 6.49 21.00 5.69
N TRP A 159 5.82 21.04 6.84
CA TRP A 159 6.08 22.06 7.86
C TRP A 159 7.49 21.98 8.43
N LEU A 160 7.97 20.77 8.73
CA LEU A 160 9.33 20.55 9.25
C LEU A 160 10.42 20.91 8.24
N ASN A 161 10.14 20.81 6.94
CA ASN A 161 11.10 21.14 5.87
C ASN A 161 11.07 22.61 5.42
N GLY A 162 10.42 23.50 6.18
CA GLY A 162 10.40 24.94 5.87
C GLY A 162 9.22 25.36 4.98
N GLY A 163 8.18 24.53 4.88
CA GLY A 163 6.93 24.85 4.19
C GLY A 163 6.94 24.52 2.69
N ILE A 164 5.83 24.85 2.02
CA ILE A 164 5.57 24.51 0.60
C ILE A 164 6.58 25.18 -0.35
N THR A 165 7.23 26.25 0.09
CA THR A 165 8.23 27.00 -0.68
C THR A 165 9.62 26.36 -0.63
N ALA A 166 9.83 25.34 0.21
CA ALA A 166 11.13 24.68 0.30
C ALA A 166 11.43 23.87 -0.97
N SER A 167 12.68 23.91 -1.44
CA SER A 167 13.12 23.22 -2.66
C SER A 167 12.98 21.70 -2.59
N ILE A 168 12.98 21.11 -1.39
CA ILE A 168 12.73 19.68 -1.17
C ILE A 168 11.24 19.31 -1.33
N VAL A 169 10.33 20.26 -1.12
CA VAL A 169 8.88 20.07 -1.26
C VAL A 169 8.42 20.41 -2.69
N GLN A 170 9.06 21.38 -3.33
CA GLN A 170 8.81 21.71 -4.72
C GLN A 170 9.46 20.67 -5.63
N VAL A 171 8.68 20.11 -6.56
CA VAL A 171 9.21 19.32 -7.68
C VAL A 171 9.87 20.28 -8.69
N ASN A 172 10.91 21.00 -8.27
CA ASN A 172 11.64 21.87 -9.17
C ASN A 172 12.66 21.04 -9.96
N GLN A 173 12.39 20.89 -11.26
CA GLN A 173 13.25 20.25 -12.26
C GLN A 173 14.61 20.93 -12.50
N ASN A 174 14.99 21.96 -11.72
CA ASN A 174 16.19 22.75 -11.98
C ASN A 174 17.49 22.20 -11.37
N SER A 175 17.46 21.04 -10.71
CA SER A 175 18.65 20.44 -10.08
C SER A 175 19.56 19.66 -11.05
N TYR A 176 19.29 19.68 -12.36
CA TYR A 176 20.11 19.01 -13.40
C TYR A 176 20.94 19.99 -14.26
N LEU A 177 21.04 21.27 -13.90
CA LEU A 177 21.75 22.30 -14.70
C LEU A 177 22.78 23.12 -13.91
N LEU A 178 23.49 22.51 -12.94
CA LEU A 178 24.75 23.03 -12.43
C LEU A 178 25.79 21.91 -12.31
#